data_AF-A0A963MJB0-F1
#
_entry.id   AF-A0A963MJB0-F1
#
_cell.length_a   1.000
_cell.length_b   1.000
_cell.length_c   1.000
_cell.angle_alpha   90.00
_cell.angle_beta   90.00
_cell.angle_gamma   90.00
#
_symmetry.space_group_name_H-M   'P 1'
#
loop_
_entity.id
_entity.type
_entity.pdbx_description
1 polymer ?
#
loop_
_entity_poly.entity_id
_entity_poly.type
_entity_poly.pdbx_seq_one_letter_code
_entity_poly.pdbx_strand_id
1 'polypeptide(L)'
;TEWLRGWVLTGFPWLAIGYSQTPPSPLAGFFPLVGVYGVGALVAMLAAGLGIMLPRGPGRLMPWGVACALVLGGGLWLRGQTWTVPAGAPVSVALVQTAIEQDLKWQPLRLREWLDLNLRLVREHPAQIVVLPESSVPMLAERLPEDYLPQLAASAARGGGDAIVGLFTRDAEGHIFNAAQSLGASPSQRYAKQHLVPFGEYSPPAFDWFYTLAKIPMSDQTRGAPDQPLMQLAGQRLALNICYEDAFGSEIRRRARDATVLVNLSNLAWYGDSFAQPQHLQIARVRAMETGRPMLRATNTGMTAAIGPTGRVDGVLPPFERGVLRVDVQGMTGETPYLRWGDGLALGLAALCLVPALGGRRTAPV
;
A
#
# COMPACT_ATOMS: atom_id res chain seq x y z
N THR A 1 -21.18 -0.90 4.95
CA THR A 1 -20.69 0.25 5.76
C THR A 1 -19.21 0.48 5.56
N GLU A 2 -18.34 -0.53 5.65
CA GLU A 2 -16.89 -0.37 5.45
C GLU A 2 -16.50 0.19 4.08
N TRP A 3 -17.16 -0.23 3.00
CA TRP A 3 -16.93 0.33 1.66
C TRP A 3 -17.24 1.83 1.60
N LEU A 4 -18.36 2.26 2.19
CA LEU A 4 -18.72 3.69 2.28
C LEU A 4 -17.69 4.48 3.07
N ARG A 5 -17.19 3.92 4.19
CA ARG A 5 -16.11 4.53 4.98
C ARG A 5 -14.82 4.70 4.17
N GLY A 6 -14.56 3.84 3.20
CA GLY A 6 -13.42 3.95 2.29
C GLY A 6 -13.59 4.96 1.15
N TRP A 7 -14.74 5.62 1.03
CA TRP A 7 -15.06 6.48 -0.12
C TRP A 7 -15.59 7.87 0.27
N VAL A 8 -16.46 7.94 1.28
CA VAL A 8 -17.08 9.20 1.74
C VAL A 8 -16.04 10.12 2.35
N LEU A 9 -16.08 11.41 2.00
CA LEU A 9 -15.17 12.47 2.51
C LEU A 9 -13.68 12.10 2.33
N THR A 10 -13.29 11.73 1.11
CA THR A 10 -11.97 11.17 0.70
C THR A 10 -11.70 9.74 1.14
N GLY A 11 -12.44 9.25 2.13
CA GLY A 11 -12.36 7.87 2.58
C GLY A 11 -11.24 7.65 3.59
N PHE A 12 -11.51 6.76 4.53
CA PHE A 12 -10.54 6.28 5.50
C PHE A 12 -10.65 4.76 5.64
N PRO A 13 -10.19 3.94 4.67
CA PRO A 13 -10.39 2.49 4.65
C PRO A 13 -9.48 1.70 5.63
N TRP A 14 -9.02 2.31 6.72
CA TRP A 14 -8.18 1.68 7.75
C TRP A 14 -8.98 0.66 8.58
N LEU A 15 -8.37 -0.41 9.10
CA LEU A 15 -9.07 -1.41 9.95
C LEU A 15 -10.34 -2.04 9.33
N ALA A 16 -10.40 -2.20 8.00
CA ALA A 16 -11.43 -3.06 7.43
C ALA A 16 -11.25 -4.49 8.00
N ILE A 17 -12.32 -5.12 8.49
CA ILE A 17 -12.20 -6.42 9.19
C ILE A 17 -11.56 -7.50 8.30
N GLY A 18 -11.69 -7.37 6.98
CA GLY A 18 -11.01 -8.23 6.01
C GLY A 18 -9.49 -8.31 6.20
N TYR A 19 -8.81 -7.23 6.61
CA TYR A 19 -7.35 -7.25 6.83
C TYR A 19 -6.92 -8.28 7.88
N SER A 20 -7.77 -8.57 8.87
CA SER A 20 -7.51 -9.59 9.90
C SER A 20 -7.30 -11.00 9.32
N GLN A 21 -7.74 -11.24 8.08
CA GLN A 21 -7.69 -12.54 7.42
C GLN A 21 -6.46 -12.71 6.52
N THR A 22 -5.42 -11.91 6.73
CA THR A 22 -4.10 -12.19 6.13
C THR A 22 -3.58 -13.58 6.54
N PRO A 23 -2.69 -14.22 5.75
CA PRO A 23 -2.13 -15.52 6.09
C PRO A 23 -1.58 -15.53 7.53
N PRO A 24 -1.86 -16.58 8.31
CA PRO A 24 -2.24 -17.93 7.87
C PRO A 24 -3.74 -18.22 7.73
N SER A 25 -4.64 -17.23 7.80
CA SER A 25 -6.10 -17.48 7.72
C SER A 25 -6.51 -18.29 6.46
N PRO A 26 -7.43 -19.26 6.58
CA PRO A 26 -8.10 -19.89 5.45
C PRO A 26 -8.76 -18.88 4.49
N LEU A 27 -9.35 -17.81 5.03
CA LEU A 27 -10.10 -16.84 4.25
C LEU A 27 -9.22 -15.98 3.34
N ALA A 28 -7.89 -16.01 3.52
CA ALA A 28 -6.94 -15.34 2.65
C ALA A 28 -7.09 -15.76 1.17
N GLY A 29 -7.55 -17.00 0.90
CA GLY A 29 -7.78 -17.49 -0.46
C GLY A 29 -8.86 -16.73 -1.23
N PHE A 30 -9.71 -15.96 -0.54
CA PHE A 30 -10.77 -15.17 -1.17
C PHE A 30 -10.35 -13.74 -1.56
N PHE A 31 -9.18 -13.24 -1.11
CA PHE A 31 -8.72 -11.90 -1.52
C PHE A 31 -8.59 -11.72 -3.04
N PRO A 32 -8.01 -12.68 -3.80
CA PRO A 32 -7.96 -12.57 -5.26
C PRO A 32 -9.35 -12.57 -5.92
N LEU A 33 -10.40 -13.00 -5.20
CA LEU A 33 -11.76 -13.09 -5.72
C LEU A 33 -12.59 -11.85 -5.44
N VAL A 34 -12.70 -11.49 -4.17
CA VAL A 34 -13.70 -10.52 -3.67
C VAL A 34 -13.09 -9.36 -2.91
N GLY A 35 -11.74 -9.31 -2.82
CA GLY A 35 -11.01 -8.26 -2.13
C GLY A 35 -11.29 -8.16 -0.64
N VAL A 36 -10.73 -7.13 -0.01
CA VAL A 36 -10.80 -6.91 1.44
C VAL A 36 -12.24 -6.81 1.95
N TYR A 37 -13.13 -6.15 1.21
CA TYR A 37 -14.51 -5.98 1.65
C TYR A 37 -15.32 -7.26 1.54
N GLY A 38 -15.09 -8.08 0.51
CA GLY A 38 -15.76 -9.38 0.40
C GLY A 38 -15.28 -10.36 1.47
N VAL A 39 -13.98 -10.39 1.75
CA VAL A 39 -13.43 -11.17 2.88
C VAL A 39 -13.99 -10.67 4.21
N GLY A 40 -14.11 -9.35 4.38
CA GLY A 40 -14.74 -8.77 5.56
C GLY A 40 -16.21 -9.18 5.73
N ALA A 41 -16.96 -9.24 4.63
CA ALA A 41 -18.34 -9.74 4.62
C ALA A 41 -18.40 -11.22 5.03
N LEU A 42 -17.49 -12.07 4.54
CA LEU A 42 -17.41 -13.48 4.96
C LEU A 42 -17.17 -13.60 6.47
N VAL A 43 -16.23 -12.83 7.04
CA VAL A 43 -15.99 -12.82 8.48
C VAL A 43 -17.24 -12.40 9.25
N ALA A 44 -17.89 -11.31 8.82
CA ALA A 44 -19.10 -10.81 9.46
C ALA A 44 -20.25 -11.83 9.40
N MET A 45 -20.42 -12.53 8.27
CA MET A 45 -21.43 -13.58 8.10
C MET A 45 -21.15 -14.78 9.01
N LEU A 46 -19.90 -15.25 9.07
CA LEU A 46 -19.49 -16.37 9.93
C LEU A 46 -19.73 -16.05 11.42
N ALA A 47 -19.39 -14.83 11.84
CA ALA A 47 -19.61 -14.38 13.22
C ALA A 47 -21.11 -14.19 13.53
N ALA A 48 -21.87 -13.56 12.63
CA ALA A 48 -23.30 -13.33 12.82
C ALA A 48 -24.08 -14.63 12.89
N GLY A 49 -23.83 -15.59 11.99
CA GLY A 49 -24.52 -16.87 12.03
C GLY A 49 -24.18 -17.67 13.29
N LEU A 50 -22.94 -17.58 13.81
CA LEU A 50 -22.60 -18.20 15.09
C LEU A 50 -23.42 -17.57 16.24
N GLY A 51 -23.48 -16.23 16.31
CA GLY A 51 -24.27 -15.51 17.32
C GLY A 51 -25.77 -15.80 17.25
N ILE A 52 -26.32 -16.05 16.05
CA ILE A 52 -27.73 -16.39 15.84
C ILE A 52 -28.02 -17.86 16.23
N MET A 53 -27.10 -18.79 15.91
CA MET A 53 -27.34 -20.22 16.13
C MET A 53 -27.01 -20.68 17.55
N LEU A 54 -26.05 -20.05 18.23
CA LEU A 54 -25.60 -20.45 19.57
C LEU A 54 -26.75 -20.49 20.60
N PRO A 55 -27.66 -19.50 20.69
CA PRO A 55 -28.78 -19.54 21.62
C PRO A 55 -29.89 -20.55 21.23
N ARG A 56 -29.89 -21.07 20.00
CA ARG A 56 -30.95 -21.94 19.47
C ARG A 56 -30.68 -23.43 19.67
N GLY A 57 -29.57 -23.78 20.34
CA GLY A 57 -29.21 -25.16 20.69
C GLY A 57 -28.46 -25.93 19.60
N PRO A 58 -27.91 -27.11 19.93
CA PRO A 58 -26.94 -27.84 19.11
C PRO A 58 -27.49 -28.31 17.75
N GLY A 59 -28.79 -28.60 17.65
CA GLY A 59 -29.41 -29.05 16.40
C GLY A 59 -29.36 -28.00 15.27
N ARG A 60 -29.31 -26.71 15.61
CA ARG A 60 -29.16 -25.61 14.63
C ARG A 60 -27.69 -25.23 14.40
N LEU A 61 -26.79 -25.62 15.29
CA LEU A 61 -25.35 -25.39 15.15
C LEU A 61 -24.71 -26.32 14.12
N MET A 62 -25.20 -27.56 13.97
CA MET A 62 -24.63 -28.52 13.03
C MET A 62 -24.62 -28.05 11.56
N PRO A 63 -25.76 -27.64 10.94
CA PRO A 63 -25.75 -27.17 9.56
C PRO A 63 -24.90 -25.91 9.38
N TRP A 64 -24.84 -25.04 10.40
CA TRP A 64 -23.98 -23.87 10.37
C TRP A 64 -22.50 -24.23 10.44
N GLY A 65 -22.13 -25.18 11.30
CA GLY A 65 -20.77 -25.72 11.38
C GLY A 65 -20.31 -26.31 10.05
N VAL A 66 -21.18 -27.03 9.35
CA VAL A 66 -20.90 -27.52 7.98
C VAL A 66 -20.68 -26.37 7.00
N ALA A 67 -21.53 -25.34 7.02
CA ALA A 67 -21.34 -24.17 6.16
C ALA A 67 -20.00 -23.45 6.45
N CYS A 68 -19.66 -23.25 7.72
CA CYS A 68 -18.37 -22.70 8.13
C CYS A 68 -17.20 -23.55 7.63
N ALA A 69 -17.28 -24.88 7.79
CA ALA A 69 -16.25 -25.80 7.32
C ALA A 69 -16.08 -25.74 5.80
N LEU A 70 -17.18 -25.61 5.04
CA LEU A 70 -17.12 -25.45 3.58
C LEU A 70 -16.49 -24.12 3.17
N VAL A 71 -16.82 -23.01 3.84
CA VAL A 71 -16.23 -21.70 3.55
C VAL A 71 -14.72 -21.70 3.87
N LEU A 72 -14.34 -22.23 5.04
CA LEU A 72 -12.93 -22.30 5.45
C LEU A 72 -12.15 -23.29 4.55
N GLY A 73 -12.71 -24.46 4.25
CA GLY A 73 -12.13 -25.45 3.35
C GLY A 73 -11.99 -24.92 1.91
N GLY A 74 -13.00 -24.22 1.42
CA GLY A 74 -12.94 -23.52 0.13
C GLY A 74 -11.85 -22.45 0.11
N GLY A 75 -11.72 -21.66 1.18
CA GLY A 75 -10.63 -20.69 1.34
C GLY A 75 -9.24 -21.34 1.32
N LEU A 76 -9.06 -22.46 2.03
CA LEU A 76 -7.81 -23.23 1.99
C LEU A 76 -7.49 -23.76 0.59
N TRP A 77 -8.49 -24.31 -0.11
CA TRP A 77 -8.31 -24.77 -1.48
C TRP A 77 -7.96 -23.62 -2.44
N LEU A 78 -8.61 -22.47 -2.30
CA LEU A 78 -8.35 -21.26 -3.09
C LEU A 78 -6.95 -20.69 -2.86
N ARG A 79 -6.37 -20.83 -1.67
CA ARG A 79 -4.97 -20.43 -1.40
C ARG A 79 -3.96 -21.20 -2.24
N GLY A 80 -4.30 -22.42 -2.67
CA GLY A 80 -3.48 -23.22 -3.57
C GLY A 80 -3.64 -22.87 -5.05
N GLN A 81 -4.63 -22.03 -5.40
CA GLN A 81 -4.89 -21.66 -6.79
C GLN A 81 -3.96 -20.53 -7.25
N THR A 82 -3.49 -20.67 -8.48
CA THR A 82 -2.58 -19.71 -9.10
C THR A 82 -3.36 -18.81 -10.05
N TRP A 83 -3.48 -17.53 -9.72
CA TRP A 83 -4.17 -16.52 -10.54
C TRP A 83 -3.23 -15.74 -11.45
N THR A 84 -1.95 -15.69 -11.08
CA THR A 84 -0.90 -14.94 -11.77
C THR A 84 0.33 -15.81 -11.90
N VAL A 85 1.11 -15.60 -12.95
CA VAL A 85 2.32 -16.36 -13.25
C VAL A 85 3.55 -15.45 -13.24
N PRO A 86 4.75 -15.98 -12.95
CA PRO A 86 5.97 -15.19 -12.97
C PRO A 86 6.21 -14.52 -14.33
N ALA A 87 6.73 -13.30 -14.30
CA ALA A 87 7.01 -12.45 -15.45
C ALA A 87 8.42 -11.84 -15.36
N GLY A 88 9.24 -12.12 -16.36
CA GLY A 88 10.64 -11.71 -16.41
C GLY A 88 11.54 -12.48 -15.44
N ALA A 89 12.82 -12.13 -15.44
CA ALA A 89 13.80 -12.66 -14.49
C ALA A 89 13.61 -12.01 -13.11
N PRO A 90 13.98 -12.71 -12.01
CA PRO A 90 14.15 -12.07 -10.71
C PRO A 90 15.12 -10.89 -10.80
N VAL A 91 14.81 -9.81 -10.09
CA VAL A 91 15.63 -8.60 -10.01
C VAL A 91 16.06 -8.36 -8.58
N SER A 92 17.33 -7.97 -8.40
CA SER A 92 17.88 -7.64 -7.08
C SER A 92 17.41 -6.26 -6.61
N VAL A 93 16.94 -6.19 -5.37
CA VAL A 93 16.35 -4.99 -4.78
C VAL A 93 16.95 -4.70 -3.42
N ALA A 94 17.26 -3.42 -3.17
CA ALA A 94 17.62 -2.91 -1.85
C ALA A 94 16.56 -1.92 -1.35
N LEU A 95 15.82 -2.27 -0.30
CA LEU A 95 14.84 -1.40 0.33
C LEU A 95 15.48 -0.69 1.53
N VAL A 96 15.59 0.63 1.45
CA VAL A 96 16.29 1.45 2.43
C VAL A 96 15.33 1.91 3.53
N GLN A 97 15.78 1.79 4.79
CA GLN A 97 15.11 2.32 5.97
C GLN A 97 16.04 3.27 6.71
N THR A 98 15.79 4.57 6.60
CA THR A 98 16.67 5.64 7.10
C THR A 98 16.58 5.84 8.61
N ALA A 99 15.41 5.52 9.20
CA ALA A 99 15.06 5.73 10.60
C ALA A 99 15.29 7.18 11.09
N ILE A 100 14.91 8.17 10.28
CA ILE A 100 14.99 9.59 10.63
C ILE A 100 13.70 9.99 11.36
N GLU A 101 13.82 10.45 12.60
CA GLU A 101 12.69 10.94 13.39
C GLU A 101 12.01 12.15 12.76
N GLN A 102 10.69 12.28 12.98
CA GLN A 102 9.88 13.30 12.34
C GLN A 102 10.33 14.73 12.69
N ASP A 103 10.69 14.97 13.95
CA ASP A 103 11.10 16.28 14.46
C ASP A 103 12.49 16.72 13.96
N LEU A 104 13.32 15.74 13.54
CA LEU A 104 14.65 15.98 12.99
C LEU A 104 14.62 16.19 11.47
N LYS A 105 13.57 15.68 10.80
CA LYS A 105 13.47 15.61 9.35
C LYS A 105 13.45 16.99 8.68
N TRP A 106 12.88 17.99 9.35
CA TRP A 106 12.74 19.36 8.82
C TRP A 106 13.78 20.34 9.35
N GLN A 107 14.78 19.88 10.09
CA GLN A 107 15.84 20.74 10.65
C GLN A 107 16.87 21.08 9.56
N PRO A 108 17.00 22.35 9.13
CA PRO A 108 17.90 22.71 8.03
C PRO A 108 19.36 22.34 8.29
N LEU A 109 19.80 22.38 9.55
CA LEU A 109 21.18 22.07 9.96
C LEU A 109 21.56 20.59 9.75
N ARG A 110 20.58 19.68 9.72
CA ARG A 110 20.80 18.24 9.53
C ARG A 110 20.59 17.77 8.09
N LEU A 111 20.15 18.65 7.20
CA LEU A 111 19.88 18.29 5.80
C LEU A 111 21.08 17.62 5.14
N ARG A 112 22.29 18.18 5.28
CA ARG A 112 23.51 17.60 4.69
C ARG A 112 23.77 16.19 5.21
N GLU A 113 23.60 15.98 6.52
CA GLU A 113 23.72 14.66 7.14
C GLU A 113 22.77 13.64 6.51
N TRP A 114 21.52 14.03 6.23
CA TRP A 114 20.50 13.18 5.60
C TRP A 114 20.78 12.88 4.13
N LEU A 115 21.21 13.89 3.37
CA LEU A 115 21.62 13.73 1.98
C LEU A 115 22.83 12.79 1.88
N ASP A 116 23.85 13.00 2.71
CA ASP A 116 25.04 12.13 2.75
C ASP A 116 24.69 10.70 3.17
N LEU A 117 23.78 10.53 4.13
CA LEU A 117 23.28 9.22 4.53
C LEU A 117 22.63 8.48 3.34
N ASN A 118 21.75 9.14 2.60
CA ASN A 118 21.09 8.55 1.43
C ASN A 118 22.12 8.14 0.37
N LEU A 119 23.09 9.01 0.07
CA LEU A 119 24.17 8.71 -0.88
C LEU A 119 25.02 7.50 -0.44
N ARG A 120 25.38 7.43 0.85
CA ARG A 120 26.11 6.28 1.41
C ARG A 120 25.30 5.00 1.29
N LEU A 121 24.04 5.00 1.69
CA LEU A 121 23.18 3.80 1.66
C LEU A 121 22.96 3.27 0.23
N VAL A 122 22.80 4.15 -0.76
CA VAL A 122 22.73 3.74 -2.17
C VAL A 122 24.05 3.15 -2.65
N ARG A 123 25.19 3.74 -2.24
CA ARG A 123 26.53 3.29 -2.66
C ARG A 123 26.93 1.95 -2.02
N GLU A 124 26.64 1.75 -0.74
CA GLU A 124 27.03 0.57 0.03
C GLU A 124 26.11 -0.64 -0.22
N HIS A 125 24.93 -0.42 -0.80
CA HIS A 125 23.95 -1.45 -1.10
C HIS A 125 23.55 -1.45 -2.58
N PRO A 126 24.48 -1.76 -3.50
CA PRO A 126 24.18 -1.84 -4.92
C PRO A 126 23.14 -2.93 -5.18
N ALA A 127 22.16 -2.61 -6.03
CA ALA A 127 21.12 -3.51 -6.52
C ALA A 127 20.62 -2.97 -7.87
N GLN A 128 19.90 -3.79 -8.64
CA GLN A 128 19.26 -3.33 -9.87
C GLN A 128 18.19 -2.26 -9.59
N ILE A 129 17.51 -2.35 -8.43
CA ILE A 129 16.57 -1.33 -7.96
C ILE A 129 16.86 -1.03 -6.47
N VAL A 130 17.23 0.20 -6.16
CA VAL A 130 17.33 0.69 -4.78
C VAL A 130 16.14 1.58 -4.49
N VAL A 131 15.38 1.33 -3.42
CA VAL A 131 14.18 2.11 -3.08
C VAL A 131 14.39 2.84 -1.77
N LEU A 132 14.41 4.16 -1.82
CA LEU A 132 14.40 5.03 -0.65
C LEU A 132 12.95 5.36 -0.24
N PRO A 133 12.70 5.66 1.05
CA PRO A 133 11.35 5.94 1.54
C PRO A 133 10.79 7.30 1.08
N GLU A 134 9.53 7.54 1.43
CA GLU A 134 8.83 8.80 1.16
C GLU A 134 9.53 10.00 1.81
N SER A 135 9.63 11.09 1.05
CA SER A 135 10.30 12.32 1.47
C SER A 135 11.69 12.07 2.07
N SER A 136 12.45 11.13 1.50
CA SER A 136 13.86 10.91 1.86
C SER A 136 14.70 12.17 1.67
N VAL A 137 14.24 13.04 0.76
CA VAL A 137 14.68 14.41 0.62
C VAL A 137 13.55 15.33 1.10
N PRO A 138 13.65 15.94 2.29
CA PRO A 138 12.59 16.78 2.86
C PRO A 138 12.63 18.21 2.29
N MET A 139 12.76 18.34 0.96
CA MET A 139 12.71 19.63 0.26
C MET A 139 12.35 19.46 -1.22
N LEU A 140 12.06 20.60 -1.86
CA LEU A 140 11.85 20.67 -3.30
C LEU A 140 13.14 20.32 -4.05
N ALA A 141 13.01 19.53 -5.11
CA ALA A 141 14.11 19.11 -5.97
C ALA A 141 14.98 20.29 -6.46
N GLU A 142 14.33 21.39 -6.82
CA GLU A 142 14.96 22.62 -7.33
C GLU A 142 15.82 23.35 -6.28
N ARG A 143 15.66 23.03 -4.99
CA ARG A 143 16.43 23.63 -3.89
C ARG A 143 17.58 22.74 -3.40
N LEU A 144 17.72 21.55 -3.97
CA LEU A 144 18.86 20.69 -3.69
C LEU A 144 20.15 21.30 -4.23
N PRO A 145 21.31 20.95 -3.64
CA PRO A 145 22.59 21.15 -4.31
C PRO A 145 22.53 20.54 -5.72
N GLU A 146 22.99 21.29 -6.72
CA GLU A 146 22.86 20.92 -8.14
C GLU A 146 23.46 19.54 -8.46
N ASP A 147 24.49 19.15 -7.71
CA ASP A 147 25.22 17.90 -7.87
C ASP A 147 24.61 16.71 -7.12
N TYR A 148 23.67 16.93 -6.19
CA TYR A 148 23.15 15.84 -5.35
C TYR A 148 22.41 14.75 -6.15
N LEU A 149 21.44 15.12 -6.98
CA LEU A 149 20.69 14.14 -7.80
C LEU A 149 21.61 13.46 -8.83
N PRO A 150 22.52 14.18 -9.54
CA PRO A 150 23.56 13.55 -10.34
C PRO A 150 24.45 12.57 -9.58
N GLN A 151 24.88 12.90 -8.36
CA GLN A 151 25.68 12.01 -7.52
C GLN A 151 24.91 10.74 -7.10
N LEU A 152 23.62 10.88 -6.79
CA LEU A 152 22.74 9.76 -6.45
C LEU A 152 22.55 8.85 -7.67
N ALA A 153 22.26 9.42 -8.84
CA ALA A 153 22.15 8.70 -10.10
C ALA A 153 23.45 7.95 -10.44
N ALA A 154 24.60 8.62 -10.33
CA ALA A 154 25.90 8.00 -10.58
C ALA A 154 26.23 6.89 -9.56
N SER A 155 25.76 7.00 -8.32
CA SER A 155 25.95 5.95 -7.31
C SER A 155 25.09 4.72 -7.63
N ALA A 156 23.83 4.90 -8.03
CA ALA A 156 22.97 3.81 -8.47
C ALA A 156 23.49 3.14 -9.77
N ALA A 157 23.86 3.95 -10.77
CA ALA A 157 24.37 3.45 -12.05
C ALA A 157 25.68 2.66 -11.91
N ARG A 158 26.59 3.07 -11.01
CA ARG A 158 27.80 2.30 -10.67
C ARG A 158 27.48 0.93 -10.07
N GLY A 159 26.35 0.81 -9.36
CA GLY A 159 25.82 -0.46 -8.87
C GLY A 159 25.10 -1.29 -9.95
N GLY A 160 25.04 -0.82 -11.19
CA GLY A 160 24.37 -1.49 -12.30
C GLY A 160 22.85 -1.35 -12.31
N GLY A 161 22.30 -0.34 -11.63
CA GLY A 161 20.85 -0.18 -11.45
C GLY A 161 20.37 1.26 -11.32
N ASP A 162 19.17 1.37 -10.75
CA ASP A 162 18.45 2.63 -10.56
C ASP A 162 18.05 2.81 -9.09
N ALA A 163 18.03 4.06 -8.62
CA ALA A 163 17.50 4.43 -7.33
C ALA A 163 16.13 5.13 -7.50
N ILE A 164 15.13 4.70 -6.74
CA ILE A 164 13.84 5.38 -6.59
C ILE A 164 13.91 6.20 -5.31
N VAL A 165 13.80 7.52 -5.44
CA VAL A 165 13.87 8.46 -4.32
C VAL A 165 12.54 9.17 -4.12
N GLY A 166 12.08 9.28 -2.88
CA GLY A 166 10.95 10.12 -2.48
C GLY A 166 11.38 11.56 -2.22
N LEU A 167 10.80 12.52 -2.93
CA LEU A 167 11.11 13.96 -2.85
C LEU A 167 9.89 14.83 -3.20
N PHE A 168 10.03 16.14 -3.03
CA PHE A 168 9.02 17.11 -3.48
C PHE A 168 9.46 17.77 -4.77
N THR A 169 8.49 18.06 -5.63
CA THR A 169 8.74 18.55 -6.99
C THR A 169 7.74 19.63 -7.34
N ARG A 170 8.15 20.59 -8.17
CA ARG A 170 7.31 21.68 -8.65
C ARG A 170 7.19 21.61 -10.17
N ASP A 171 6.00 21.85 -10.72
CA ASP A 171 5.83 22.05 -12.17
C ASP A 171 6.00 23.52 -12.57
N ALA A 172 5.86 23.82 -13.87
CA ALA A 172 6.03 25.18 -14.38
C ALA A 172 4.93 26.14 -13.90
N GLU A 173 3.74 25.60 -13.63
CA GLU A 173 2.57 26.31 -13.11
C GLU A 173 2.67 26.58 -11.59
N GLY A 174 3.67 26.01 -10.92
CA GLY A 174 3.98 26.22 -9.52
C GLY A 174 3.37 25.20 -8.56
N HIS A 175 2.66 24.18 -9.06
CA HIS A 175 2.06 23.11 -8.27
C HIS A 175 3.14 22.22 -7.63
N ILE A 176 2.97 21.92 -6.34
CA ILE A 176 3.92 21.10 -5.58
C ILE A 176 3.38 19.67 -5.45
N PHE A 177 4.20 18.67 -5.75
CA PHE A 177 3.84 17.26 -5.66
C PHE A 177 4.78 16.50 -4.72
N ASN A 178 4.20 15.67 -3.84
CA ASN A 178 4.92 14.56 -3.21
C ASN A 178 5.14 13.48 -4.27
N ALA A 179 6.40 13.19 -4.58
CA ALA A 179 6.76 12.41 -5.76
C ALA A 179 7.82 11.35 -5.46
N ALA A 180 7.81 10.30 -6.28
CA ALA A 180 8.89 9.34 -6.42
C ALA A 180 9.58 9.56 -7.78
N GLN A 181 10.90 9.63 -7.80
CA GLN A 181 11.69 9.77 -9.03
C GLN A 181 12.73 8.66 -9.12
N SER A 182 12.88 8.07 -10.31
CA SER A 182 13.97 7.13 -10.61
C SER A 182 15.16 7.86 -11.21
N LEU A 183 16.36 7.45 -10.78
CA LEU A 183 17.64 8.03 -11.18
C LEU A 183 18.69 6.91 -11.26
N GLY A 184 19.44 6.82 -12.36
CA GLY A 184 20.48 5.79 -12.49
C GLY A 184 20.81 5.44 -13.93
N ALA A 185 20.88 4.14 -14.21
CA ALA A 185 21.18 3.60 -15.53
C ALA A 185 20.06 3.82 -16.57
N SER A 186 18.82 3.95 -16.11
CA SER A 186 17.64 4.15 -16.97
C SER A 186 17.27 5.64 -17.08
N PRO A 187 16.51 6.06 -18.12
CA PRO A 187 15.94 7.39 -18.19
C PRO A 187 15.11 7.72 -16.95
N SER A 188 15.25 8.93 -16.43
CA SER A 188 14.52 9.40 -15.25
C SER A 188 13.02 9.37 -15.50
N GLN A 189 12.30 8.66 -14.63
CA GLN A 189 10.84 8.58 -14.62
C GLN A 189 10.30 9.05 -13.27
N ARG A 190 9.08 9.57 -13.24
CA ARG A 190 8.47 10.15 -12.03
C ARG A 190 7.04 9.66 -11.82
N TYR A 191 6.66 9.55 -10.57
CA TYR A 191 5.29 9.37 -10.10
C TYR A 191 4.98 10.44 -9.05
N ALA A 192 3.81 11.07 -9.15
CA ALA A 192 3.27 12.01 -8.17
C ALA A 192 2.11 11.36 -7.41
N LYS A 193 2.07 11.54 -6.10
CA LYS A 193 1.03 11.01 -5.21
C LYS A 193 -0.36 11.45 -5.68
N GLN A 194 -1.24 10.49 -5.91
CA GLN A 194 -2.62 10.69 -6.31
C GLN A 194 -3.54 10.86 -5.10
N HIS A 195 -3.47 10.03 -4.06
CA HIS A 195 -4.34 10.16 -2.90
C HIS A 195 -3.65 10.93 -1.78
N LEU A 196 -4.04 12.19 -1.62
CA LEU A 196 -3.49 13.08 -0.58
C LEU A 196 -4.19 12.85 0.76
N VAL A 197 -3.43 12.96 1.84
CA VAL A 197 -3.95 12.88 3.21
C VAL A 197 -4.58 14.22 3.59
N PRO A 198 -5.89 14.26 3.93
CA PRO A 198 -6.53 15.47 4.43
C PRO A 198 -5.83 15.98 5.69
N PHE A 199 -5.79 17.30 5.88
CA PHE A 199 -5.16 17.96 7.05
C PHE A 199 -3.63 17.87 7.14
N GLY A 200 -2.99 16.93 6.44
CA GLY A 200 -1.54 16.78 6.40
C GLY A 200 -0.91 17.31 5.11
N GLU A 201 -1.54 17.07 3.95
CA GLU A 201 -0.96 17.37 2.64
C GLU A 201 -1.74 18.44 1.86
N TYR A 202 -3.02 18.63 2.18
CA TYR A 202 -3.85 19.67 1.58
C TYR A 202 -4.93 20.17 2.55
N SER A 203 -5.28 21.45 2.45
CA SER A 203 -6.40 22.04 3.19
C SER A 203 -7.75 21.62 2.61
N PRO A 204 -8.61 20.89 3.35
CA PRO A 204 -9.97 20.63 2.89
C PRO A 204 -10.75 21.95 2.77
N PRO A 205 -11.67 22.07 1.79
CA PRO A 205 -12.49 23.26 1.64
C PRO A 205 -13.16 23.66 2.97
N ALA A 206 -13.16 24.96 3.28
CA ALA A 206 -13.64 25.56 4.54
C ALA A 206 -12.75 25.39 5.79
N PHE A 207 -11.53 24.85 5.67
CA PHE A 207 -10.60 24.66 6.80
C PHE A 207 -9.30 25.50 6.72
N ASP A 208 -9.21 26.48 5.82
CA ASP A 208 -8.01 27.32 5.66
C ASP A 208 -7.61 28.09 6.93
N TRP A 209 -8.59 28.37 7.79
CA TRP A 209 -8.38 28.99 9.11
C TRP A 209 -7.49 28.14 10.03
N PHE A 210 -7.59 26.81 9.96
CA PHE A 210 -6.81 25.89 10.79
C PHE A 210 -5.34 25.89 10.38
N TYR A 211 -5.06 25.92 9.07
CA TYR A 211 -3.71 25.92 8.52
C TYR A 211 -2.94 27.21 8.81
N THR A 212 -3.64 28.34 8.76
CA THR A 212 -3.08 29.64 9.15
C THR A 212 -2.63 29.63 10.61
N LEU A 213 -3.31 28.86 11.47
CA LEU A 213 -3.02 28.73 12.90
C LEU A 213 -1.92 27.68 13.18
N ALA A 214 -1.93 26.56 12.44
CA ALA A 214 -1.08 25.39 12.69
C ALA A 214 0.29 25.43 11.99
N LYS A 215 0.54 26.37 11.05
CA LYS A 215 1.82 26.53 10.33
C LYS A 215 2.38 25.22 9.75
N ILE A 216 1.53 24.38 9.18
CA ILE A 216 1.92 23.08 8.64
C ILE A 216 2.79 23.29 7.39
N PRO A 217 4.06 22.86 7.37
CA PRO A 217 4.91 23.03 6.20
C PRO A 217 4.43 22.14 5.04
N MET A 218 4.42 22.69 3.82
CA MET A 218 4.02 21.99 2.57
C MET A 218 2.64 21.35 2.63
N SER A 219 1.66 22.10 3.13
CA SER A 219 0.25 21.72 3.19
C SER A 219 -0.57 22.10 1.94
N ASP A 220 0.09 22.46 0.85
CA ASP A 220 -0.50 22.88 -0.42
C ASP A 220 -0.10 21.92 -1.57
N GLN A 221 -0.05 20.63 -1.27
CA GLN A 221 0.32 19.62 -2.25
C GLN A 221 -0.81 19.42 -3.27
N THR A 222 -0.39 19.16 -4.51
CA THR A 222 -1.25 18.95 -5.67
C THR A 222 -1.35 17.46 -5.96
N ARG A 223 -2.57 17.05 -6.33
CA ARG A 223 -2.89 15.67 -6.68
C ARG A 223 -2.25 15.29 -8.02
N GLY A 224 -1.54 14.16 -8.05
CA GLY A 224 -1.05 13.56 -9.30
C GLY A 224 -2.19 13.00 -10.17
N ALA A 225 -1.95 12.94 -11.48
CA ALA A 225 -2.92 12.43 -12.44
C ALA A 225 -3.27 10.94 -12.19
N PRO A 226 -4.52 10.50 -12.48
CA PRO A 226 -4.96 9.13 -12.22
C PRO A 226 -4.34 8.05 -13.15
N ASP A 227 -3.85 8.44 -14.32
CA ASP A 227 -3.37 7.59 -15.41
C ASP A 227 -1.86 7.70 -15.64
N GLN A 228 -1.12 8.04 -14.58
CA GLN A 228 0.34 8.15 -14.64
C GLN A 228 1.00 6.83 -15.09
N PRO A 229 2.02 6.91 -15.96
CA PRO A 229 2.69 5.73 -16.50
C PRO A 229 3.33 4.90 -15.39
N LEU A 230 3.43 3.59 -15.64
CA LEU A 230 4.21 2.69 -14.80
C LEU A 230 5.70 2.97 -14.99
N MET A 231 6.46 2.87 -13.90
CA MET A 231 7.90 3.05 -13.97
C MET A 231 8.55 1.76 -14.49
N GLN A 232 9.38 1.87 -15.51
CA GLN A 232 10.04 0.74 -16.16
C GLN A 232 11.49 0.67 -15.73
N LEU A 233 11.85 -0.31 -14.89
CA LEU A 233 13.22 -0.52 -14.39
C LEU A 233 13.54 -2.01 -14.38
N ALA A 234 14.78 -2.36 -14.74
CA ALA A 234 15.27 -3.75 -14.72
C ALA A 234 14.34 -4.77 -15.42
N GLY A 235 13.65 -4.37 -16.49
CA GLY A 235 12.68 -5.23 -17.20
C GLY A 235 11.33 -5.44 -16.49
N GLN A 236 11.08 -4.74 -15.38
CA GLN A 236 9.84 -4.80 -14.59
C GLN A 236 9.02 -3.51 -14.78
N ARG A 237 7.69 -3.64 -14.68
CA ARG A 237 6.73 -2.53 -14.72
C ARG A 237 6.22 -2.25 -13.31
N LEU A 238 6.71 -1.20 -12.69
CA LEU A 238 6.46 -0.87 -11.29
C LEU A 238 5.25 0.06 -11.15
N ALA A 239 4.23 -0.37 -10.40
CA ALA A 239 3.14 0.49 -9.97
C ALA A 239 3.49 1.13 -8.63
N LEU A 240 3.90 2.39 -8.70
CA LEU A 240 4.24 3.19 -7.52
C LEU A 240 2.97 3.61 -6.78
N ASN A 241 3.08 3.66 -5.46
CA ASN A 241 2.13 4.32 -4.59
C ASN A 241 2.90 4.89 -3.38
N ILE A 242 2.41 5.94 -2.78
CA ILE A 242 3.10 6.69 -1.73
C ILE A 242 2.24 6.68 -0.47
N CYS A 243 2.84 6.22 0.62
CA CYS A 243 2.28 6.28 1.96
C CYS A 243 0.93 5.57 2.05
N TYR A 244 -0.10 6.32 2.42
CA TYR A 244 -1.47 5.91 2.66
C TYR A 244 -2.22 5.41 1.42
N GLU A 245 -1.69 5.61 0.21
CA GLU A 245 -2.34 5.19 -1.05
C GLU A 245 -2.61 3.68 -1.13
N ASP A 246 -1.76 2.85 -0.51
CA ASP A 246 -1.98 1.40 -0.48
C ASP A 246 -3.23 0.98 0.32
N ALA A 247 -3.80 1.85 1.15
CA ALA A 247 -5.08 1.60 1.81
C ALA A 247 -6.25 1.56 0.81
N PHE A 248 -6.13 2.20 -0.35
CA PHE A 248 -7.19 2.30 -1.36
C PHE A 248 -7.05 1.23 -2.45
N GLY A 249 -7.59 0.04 -2.18
CA GLY A 249 -7.51 -1.11 -3.10
C GLY A 249 -8.04 -0.83 -4.51
N SER A 250 -9.09 -0.01 -4.64
CA SER A 250 -9.65 0.39 -5.93
C SER A 250 -8.69 1.24 -6.78
N GLU A 251 -7.81 2.02 -6.16
CA GLU A 251 -6.79 2.82 -6.82
C GLU A 251 -5.59 1.98 -7.22
N ILE A 252 -5.09 1.16 -6.28
CA ILE A 252 -4.01 0.21 -6.53
C ILE A 252 -4.37 -0.73 -7.68
N ARG A 253 -5.60 -1.27 -7.69
CA ARG A 253 -6.09 -2.15 -8.74
C ARG A 253 -5.93 -1.57 -10.15
N ARG A 254 -6.24 -0.27 -10.36
CA ARG A 254 -6.18 0.34 -11.70
C ARG A 254 -4.77 0.25 -12.29
N ARG A 255 -3.75 0.50 -11.47
CA ARG A 255 -2.34 0.46 -11.91
C ARG A 255 -1.77 -0.95 -11.90
N ALA A 256 -2.22 -1.80 -10.97
CA ALA A 256 -1.74 -3.16 -10.80
C ALA A 256 -2.06 -4.09 -11.98
N ARG A 257 -3.09 -3.76 -12.79
CA ARG A 257 -3.49 -4.54 -13.95
C ARG A 257 -2.32 -4.78 -14.91
N ASP A 258 -1.63 -3.71 -15.28
CA ASP A 258 -0.52 -3.76 -16.24
C ASP A 258 0.86 -3.87 -15.55
N ALA A 259 0.93 -3.59 -14.25
CA ALA A 259 2.17 -3.71 -13.47
C ALA A 259 2.59 -5.16 -13.26
N THR A 260 3.88 -5.36 -13.04
CA THR A 260 4.46 -6.65 -12.62
C THR A 260 4.81 -6.67 -11.14
N VAL A 261 5.09 -5.50 -10.55
CA VAL A 261 5.47 -5.31 -9.13
C VAL A 261 4.79 -4.06 -8.58
N LEU A 262 4.33 -4.10 -7.34
CA LEU A 262 3.89 -2.91 -6.59
C LEU A 262 5.05 -2.35 -5.78
N VAL A 263 5.19 -1.02 -5.72
CA VAL A 263 6.23 -0.37 -4.92
C VAL A 263 5.60 0.74 -4.09
N ASN A 264 5.71 0.63 -2.76
CA ASN A 264 5.25 1.64 -1.81
C ASN A 264 6.43 2.35 -1.14
N LEU A 265 6.41 3.67 -1.19
CA LEU A 265 7.33 4.53 -0.44
C LEU A 265 6.53 5.18 0.68
N SER A 266 6.91 5.00 1.95
CA SER A 266 6.15 5.53 3.10
C SER A 266 7.01 6.24 4.14
N ASN A 267 6.42 7.20 4.85
CA ASN A 267 6.97 7.76 6.08
C ASN A 267 6.00 7.58 7.26
N LEU A 268 6.27 6.61 8.13
CA LEU A 268 5.44 6.34 9.33
C LEU A 268 5.90 7.08 10.58
N ALA A 269 6.85 8.00 10.48
CA ALA A 269 7.35 8.73 11.66
C ALA A 269 6.24 9.56 12.33
N TRP A 270 5.21 9.95 11.57
CA TRP A 270 4.01 10.63 12.06
C TRP A 270 3.18 9.84 13.09
N TYR A 271 3.26 8.51 13.07
CA TYR A 271 2.42 7.66 13.91
C TYR A 271 3.10 7.25 15.24
N GLY A 272 4.37 7.61 15.44
CA GLY A 272 5.17 7.17 16.59
C GLY A 272 5.19 5.65 16.74
N ASP A 273 5.73 5.14 17.85
CA ASP A 273 5.69 3.71 18.16
C ASP A 273 4.25 3.27 18.51
N SER A 274 3.55 2.69 17.54
CA SER A 274 2.13 2.33 17.68
C SER A 274 1.75 1.11 16.83
N PHE A 275 0.46 0.77 16.80
CA PHE A 275 -0.04 -0.31 15.96
C PHE A 275 -0.14 0.09 14.47
N ALA A 276 0.12 1.34 14.11
CA ALA A 276 0.05 1.78 12.72
C ALA A 276 1.03 1.01 11.81
N GLN A 277 2.22 0.67 12.33
CA GLN A 277 3.28 -0.04 11.64
C GLN A 277 2.84 -1.43 11.18
N PRO A 278 2.43 -2.34 12.09
CA PRO A 278 1.95 -3.66 11.69
C PRO A 278 0.62 -3.59 10.92
N GLN A 279 -0.26 -2.61 11.20
CA GLN A 279 -1.51 -2.44 10.44
C GLN A 279 -1.25 -2.04 8.98
N HIS A 280 -0.31 -1.12 8.74
CA HIS A 280 0.03 -0.68 7.39
C HIS A 280 0.72 -1.79 6.60
N LEU A 281 1.58 -2.60 7.24
CA LEU A 281 2.12 -3.82 6.64
C LEU A 281 1.00 -4.80 6.29
N GLN A 282 0.00 -4.97 7.15
CA GLN A 282 -1.14 -5.86 6.88
C GLN A 282 -1.96 -5.41 5.65
N ILE A 283 -2.15 -4.10 5.49
CA ILE A 283 -2.80 -3.50 4.31
C ILE A 283 -2.00 -3.84 3.04
N ALA A 284 -0.68 -3.61 3.06
CA ALA A 284 0.21 -3.93 1.94
C ALA A 284 0.13 -5.42 1.54
N ARG A 285 0.09 -6.33 2.54
CA ARG A 285 -0.09 -7.77 2.29
C ARG A 285 -1.39 -8.09 1.56
N VAL A 286 -2.48 -7.40 1.91
CA VAL A 286 -3.76 -7.59 1.24
C VAL A 286 -3.73 -7.09 -0.21
N ARG A 287 -3.07 -5.95 -0.49
CA ARG A 287 -2.90 -5.47 -1.87
C ARG A 287 -2.12 -6.45 -2.75
N ALA A 288 -1.08 -7.08 -2.18
CA ALA A 288 -0.35 -8.12 -2.89
C ALA A 288 -1.26 -9.31 -3.25
N MET A 289 -2.06 -9.81 -2.30
CA MET A 289 -2.99 -10.93 -2.54
C MET A 289 -4.11 -10.61 -3.52
N GLU A 290 -4.72 -9.44 -3.37
CA GLU A 290 -5.80 -8.97 -4.24
C GLU A 290 -5.37 -8.89 -5.70
N THR A 291 -4.15 -8.40 -5.93
CA THR A 291 -3.63 -8.15 -7.28
C THR A 291 -2.80 -9.31 -7.82
N GLY A 292 -2.37 -10.24 -6.98
CA GLY A 292 -1.41 -11.28 -7.33
C GLY A 292 -0.06 -10.71 -7.78
N ARG A 293 0.32 -9.52 -7.27
CA ARG A 293 1.60 -8.87 -7.54
C ARG A 293 2.44 -8.84 -6.26
N PRO A 294 3.75 -9.12 -6.32
CA PRO A 294 4.61 -8.85 -5.19
C PRO A 294 4.64 -7.35 -4.88
N MET A 295 4.86 -7.00 -3.62
CA MET A 295 4.93 -5.64 -3.14
C MET A 295 6.24 -5.39 -2.41
N LEU A 296 6.98 -4.40 -2.89
CA LEU A 296 8.16 -3.85 -2.26
C LEU A 296 7.76 -2.60 -1.48
N ARG A 297 8.16 -2.53 -0.22
CA ARG A 297 7.76 -1.44 0.66
C ARG A 297 8.98 -0.87 1.38
N ALA A 298 9.37 0.37 1.02
CA ALA A 298 10.44 1.10 1.68
C ALA A 298 9.85 2.17 2.60
N THR A 299 10.17 2.11 3.89
CA THR A 299 9.62 3.03 4.88
C THR A 299 10.72 3.75 5.65
N ASN A 300 10.48 4.99 6.09
CA ASN A 300 11.47 5.74 6.88
C ASN A 300 11.68 5.11 8.27
N THR A 301 10.62 4.99 9.07
CA THR A 301 10.64 4.44 10.45
C THR A 301 9.66 3.28 10.64
N GLY A 302 8.90 2.90 9.60
CA GLY A 302 7.92 1.83 9.68
C GLY A 302 8.54 0.45 9.45
N MET A 303 7.70 -0.54 9.16
CA MET A 303 8.17 -1.85 8.72
C MET A 303 8.47 -1.82 7.21
N THR A 304 9.74 -1.70 6.85
CA THR A 304 10.23 -1.92 5.48
C THR A 304 10.20 -3.42 5.17
N ALA A 305 9.54 -3.81 4.08
CA ALA A 305 9.24 -5.21 3.83
C ALA A 305 9.18 -5.55 2.34
N ALA A 306 9.46 -6.82 2.04
CA ALA A 306 9.18 -7.46 0.77
C ALA A 306 8.05 -8.48 0.97
N ILE A 307 7.04 -8.42 0.09
CA ILE A 307 5.82 -9.21 0.20
C ILE A 307 5.60 -9.94 -1.12
N GLY A 308 5.48 -11.26 -1.07
CA GLY A 308 5.17 -12.08 -2.24
C GLY A 308 3.72 -11.90 -2.71
N PRO A 309 3.37 -12.38 -3.92
CA PRO A 309 2.03 -12.21 -4.51
C PRO A 309 0.89 -12.89 -3.73
N THR A 310 1.22 -13.78 -2.80
CA THR A 310 0.27 -14.48 -1.91
C THR A 310 0.15 -13.81 -0.54
N GLY A 311 0.73 -12.62 -0.35
CA GLY A 311 0.72 -11.90 0.93
C GLY A 311 1.66 -12.49 1.99
N ARG A 312 2.55 -13.41 1.61
CA ARG A 312 3.66 -13.87 2.44
C ARG A 312 4.69 -12.75 2.56
N VAL A 313 5.18 -12.49 3.77
CA VAL A 313 6.28 -11.55 4.00
C VAL A 313 7.59 -12.32 3.78
N ASP A 314 8.31 -11.98 2.72
CA ASP A 314 9.56 -12.63 2.35
C ASP A 314 10.75 -12.05 3.14
N GLY A 315 10.63 -10.80 3.61
CA GLY A 315 11.56 -10.16 4.52
C GLY A 315 10.97 -8.88 5.12
N VAL A 316 11.38 -8.54 6.34
CA VAL A 316 10.93 -7.33 7.03
C VAL A 316 12.00 -6.81 7.98
N LEU A 317 12.20 -5.49 8.00
CA LEU A 317 13.01 -4.81 9.03
C LEU A 317 12.13 -4.40 10.22
N PRO A 318 12.65 -4.47 11.45
CA PRO A 318 11.99 -3.87 12.61
C PRO A 318 11.74 -2.37 12.39
N PRO A 319 10.63 -1.80 12.88
CA PRO A 319 10.41 -0.36 12.81
C PRO A 319 11.45 0.39 13.65
N PHE A 320 11.65 1.67 13.35
CA PHE A 320 12.59 2.58 14.06
C PHE A 320 14.07 2.21 14.03
N GLU A 321 14.45 1.10 13.39
CA GLU A 321 15.85 0.71 13.22
C GLU A 321 16.36 1.11 11.83
N ARG A 322 17.57 1.66 11.75
CA ARG A 322 18.18 1.93 10.44
C ARG A 322 18.64 0.62 9.81
N GLY A 323 18.32 0.41 8.54
CA GLY A 323 18.75 -0.80 7.84
C GLY A 323 18.46 -0.77 6.35
N VAL A 324 18.95 -1.80 5.65
CA VAL A 324 18.65 -2.04 4.23
C VAL A 324 18.26 -3.49 4.06
N LEU A 325 17.04 -3.73 3.59
CA LEU A 325 16.54 -5.06 3.27
C LEU A 325 16.89 -5.41 1.83
N ARG A 326 17.78 -6.38 1.64
CA ARG A 326 18.14 -6.91 0.32
C ARG A 326 17.29 -8.14 0.01
N VAL A 327 16.64 -8.14 -1.16
CA VAL A 327 15.77 -9.23 -1.62
C VAL A 327 15.86 -9.36 -3.14
N ASP A 328 15.53 -10.54 -3.65
CA ASP A 328 15.22 -10.72 -5.06
C ASP A 328 13.69 -10.74 -5.23
N VAL A 329 13.18 -9.99 -6.21
CA VAL A 329 11.75 -10.00 -6.56
C VAL A 329 11.57 -10.44 -7.99
N GLN A 330 10.61 -11.33 -8.23
CA GLN A 330 10.18 -11.67 -9.58
C GLN A 330 8.80 -11.08 -9.81
N GLY A 331 8.65 -10.30 -10.89
CA GLY A 331 7.37 -9.76 -11.28
C GLY A 331 6.34 -10.85 -11.60
N MET A 332 5.07 -10.48 -11.57
CA MET A 332 3.96 -11.38 -11.89
C MET A 332 3.06 -10.78 -12.97
N THR A 333 2.48 -11.62 -13.83
CA THR A 333 1.48 -11.23 -14.84
C THR A 333 0.24 -12.14 -14.78
N GLY A 334 -0.79 -11.83 -15.55
CA GLY A 334 -2.13 -12.41 -15.41
C GLY A 334 -3.05 -11.54 -14.53
N GLU A 335 -4.30 -11.95 -14.38
CA GLU A 335 -5.32 -11.18 -13.70
C GLU A 335 -6.04 -12.02 -12.65
N THR A 336 -6.07 -11.53 -11.41
CA THR A 336 -7.02 -12.03 -10.44
C THR A 336 -8.44 -11.58 -10.82
N PRO A 337 -9.48 -12.33 -10.44
CA PRO A 337 -10.87 -11.86 -10.49
C PRO A 337 -11.08 -10.47 -9.88
N TYR A 338 -10.43 -10.17 -8.76
CA TYR A 338 -10.47 -8.85 -8.13
C TYR A 338 -9.89 -7.76 -9.04
N LEU A 339 -8.79 -8.00 -9.76
CA LEU A 339 -8.29 -7.02 -10.74
C LEU A 339 -9.35 -6.69 -11.81
N ARG A 340 -10.13 -7.68 -12.25
CA ARG A 340 -11.20 -7.49 -13.24
C ARG A 340 -12.38 -6.72 -12.66
N TRP A 341 -12.99 -7.25 -11.60
CA TRP A 341 -14.29 -6.79 -11.10
C TRP A 341 -14.22 -5.82 -9.92
N GLY A 342 -13.04 -5.67 -9.30
CA GLY A 342 -12.84 -4.85 -8.12
C GLY A 342 -13.77 -5.25 -6.98
N ASP A 343 -14.30 -4.25 -6.28
CA ASP A 343 -15.25 -4.46 -5.17
C ASP A 343 -16.66 -4.86 -5.66
N GLY A 344 -16.90 -4.90 -6.97
CA GLY A 344 -18.23 -5.15 -7.54
C GLY A 344 -18.84 -6.49 -7.10
N LEU A 345 -18.04 -7.55 -6.99
CA LEU A 345 -18.51 -8.85 -6.49
C LEU A 345 -18.92 -8.78 -5.02
N ALA A 346 -18.12 -8.12 -4.18
CA ALA A 346 -18.43 -7.93 -2.76
C ALA A 346 -19.70 -7.09 -2.57
N LEU A 347 -19.85 -6.01 -3.35
CA LEU A 347 -21.03 -5.14 -3.31
C LEU A 347 -22.29 -5.84 -3.81
N GLY A 348 -22.18 -6.65 -4.87
CA GLY A 348 -23.29 -7.47 -5.37
C GLY A 348 -23.78 -8.47 -4.32
N LEU A 349 -22.87 -9.17 -3.64
CA LEU A 349 -23.20 -10.06 -2.53
C LEU A 349 -23.87 -9.30 -1.38
N ALA A 350 -23.34 -8.13 -1.01
CA ALA A 350 -23.94 -7.31 0.04
C ALA A 350 -25.37 -6.86 -0.33
N ALA A 351 -25.62 -6.47 -1.58
CA ALA A 351 -26.94 -6.09 -2.06
C ALA A 351 -27.94 -7.26 -1.99
N LEU A 352 -27.53 -8.45 -2.42
CA LEU A 352 -28.35 -9.67 -2.34
C LEU A 352 -28.75 -10.02 -0.90
N CYS A 353 -27.85 -9.80 0.07
CA CYS A 353 -28.17 -10.02 1.49
C CYS A 353 -29.14 -8.97 2.07
N LEU A 354 -29.16 -7.74 1.53
CA LEU A 354 -30.01 -6.66 2.03
C LEU A 354 -31.46 -6.74 1.52
N VAL A 355 -31.69 -7.23 0.30
CA VAL A 355 -33.03 -7.31 -0.31
C VAL A 355 -34.03 -8.10 0.54
N PRO A 356 -33.73 -9.32 1.04
CA PRO A 356 -34.63 -10.07 1.92
C PRO A 356 -34.86 -9.38 3.27
N ALA A 357 -33.84 -8.68 3.81
CA ALA A 357 -33.92 -8.00 5.10
C ALA A 357 -34.88 -6.79 5.07
N LEU A 358 -35.04 -6.16 3.90
CA LEU A 358 -36.00 -5.08 3.69
C LEU A 358 -37.44 -5.60 3.52
N GLY A 359 -37.60 -6.80 2.92
CA GLY A 359 -38.91 -7.46 2.77
C GLY A 359 -39.43 -8.12 4.05
N GLY A 360 -38.53 -8.60 4.92
CA GLY A 360 -38.87 -9.32 6.15
C GLY A 360 -39.28 -8.44 7.35
N ARG A 361 -39.33 -7.12 7.21
CA ARG A 361 -39.76 -6.19 8.28
C ARG A 361 -41.29 -6.06 8.44
N ARG A 362 -42.08 -6.86 7.72
CA ARG A 362 -43.54 -6.90 7.85
C ARG A 362 -43.98 -8.23 8.45
N THR A 363 -43.96 -8.31 9.78
CA THR A 363 -44.90 -9.04 10.67
C THR A 363 -44.20 -9.36 12.00
N ALA A 364 -44.20 -8.41 12.93
CA ALA A 364 -44.24 -8.77 14.35
C ALA A 364 -45.72 -8.69 14.75
N PRO A 365 -46.37 -9.79 15.17
CA PRO A 365 -47.70 -9.71 15.77
C PRO A 365 -47.58 -9.03 17.14
N VAL A 366 -48.50 -8.09 17.39
CA VAL A 366 -48.76 -7.45 18.70
C VAL A 366 -49.32 -8.48 19.68
#